data_AF-A0A1H4W3C5-F1
#
_entry.id   AF-A0A1H4W3C5-F1
#
_cell.length_a   1.000
_cell.length_b   1.000
_cell.length_c   1.000
_cell.angle_alpha   90.00
_cell.angle_beta   90.00
_cell.angle_gamma   90.00
#
_symmetry.space_group_name_H-M   'P 1'
#
loop_
_entity.id
_entity.type
_entity.pdbx_description
1 polymer ?
#
loop_
_entity_poly.entity_id
_entity_poly.type
_entity_poly.pdbx_seq_one_letter_code
_entity_poly.pdbx_strand_id
1 'polypeptide(L)'
;MDLTQLSDDVEHVSQVYAARFDIERDATWFLLKLQEEVGELTQAFLMMTGQAREKGRSPEELDEAFRHEVADVFCQTLLLARFHDIDLTSAVNDKWLVWAERGTAVDRISARD
;
A
#
# COMPACT_ATOMS: atom_id res chain seq x y z
N MET A 1 -5.06 13.89 -6.38
CA MET A 1 -4.94 13.86 -4.92
C MET A 1 -3.45 13.78 -4.61
N ASP A 2 -2.94 14.60 -3.70
CA ASP A 2 -1.57 14.48 -3.21
C ASP A 2 -1.51 13.43 -2.07
N LEU A 3 -0.34 12.84 -1.82
CA LEU A 3 -0.16 11.75 -0.87
C LEU A 3 -0.57 12.14 0.55
N THR A 4 -0.33 13.39 0.94
CA THR A 4 -0.76 13.93 2.24
C THR A 4 -2.28 13.95 2.36
N GLN A 5 -2.99 14.45 1.34
CA GLN A 5 -4.45 14.46 1.35
C GLN A 5 -5.02 13.04 1.42
N LEU A 6 -4.43 12.10 0.66
CA LEU A 6 -4.85 10.71 0.71
C LEU A 6 -4.61 10.09 2.10
N SER A 7 -3.47 10.37 2.73
CA SER A 7 -3.17 9.92 4.10
C SER A 7 -4.17 10.46 5.11
N ASP A 8 -4.58 11.73 4.99
CA ASP A 8 -5.60 12.34 5.86
C ASP A 8 -6.98 11.69 5.68
N ASP A 9 -7.41 11.48 4.43
CA ASP A 9 -8.71 10.87 4.12
C ASP A 9 -8.78 9.41 4.63
N VAL A 10 -7.71 8.64 4.41
CA VAL A 10 -7.61 7.25 4.88
C VAL A 10 -7.54 7.18 6.40
N GLU A 11 -6.82 8.08 7.06
CA GLU A 11 -6.79 8.16 8.53
C GLU A 11 -8.17 8.45 9.11
N HIS A 12 -8.94 9.33 8.48
CA HIS A 12 -10.31 9.61 8.91
C HIS A 12 -11.18 8.34 8.85
N VAL A 13 -11.11 7.57 7.75
CA VAL A 13 -11.85 6.32 7.61
C VAL A 13 -11.39 5.28 8.66
N SER A 14 -10.09 5.15 8.87
CA SER A 14 -9.50 4.24 9.88
C SER A 14 -9.95 4.59 11.30
N GLN A 15 -10.04 5.88 11.63
CA GLN A 15 -10.55 6.35 12.93
C GLN A 15 -12.02 5.97 13.14
N VAL A 16 -12.86 6.16 12.13
CA VAL A 16 -14.28 5.79 12.19
C VAL A 16 -14.45 4.29 12.40
N TYR A 17 -13.64 3.48 11.71
CA TYR A 17 -13.62 2.03 11.89
C TYR A 17 -13.21 1.65 13.33
N ALA A 18 -12.11 2.20 13.84
CA ALA A 18 -11.64 1.89 15.18
C ALA A 18 -12.62 2.30 16.28
N ALA A 19 -13.23 3.48 16.16
CA ALA A 19 -14.26 3.94 17.10
C ALA A 19 -15.51 3.04 17.06
N ARG A 20 -15.88 2.54 15.88
CA ARG A 20 -17.04 1.65 15.72
C ARG A 20 -16.82 0.28 16.37
N PHE A 21 -15.60 -0.23 16.36
CA PHE A 21 -15.27 -1.58 16.82
C PHE A 21 -14.48 -1.62 18.14
N ASP A 22 -14.32 -0.48 18.82
CA ASP A 22 -13.58 -0.34 20.08
C ASP A 22 -12.15 -0.86 20.00
N ILE A 23 -11.45 -0.47 18.93
CA ILE A 23 -10.09 -0.91 18.62
C ILE A 23 -9.08 0.14 19.09
N GLU A 24 -8.13 -0.30 19.92
CA GLU A 24 -6.91 0.45 20.19
C GLU A 24 -5.94 0.30 19.02
N ARG A 25 -5.65 1.42 18.33
CA ARG A 25 -4.73 1.47 17.19
C ARG A 25 -3.31 1.81 17.65
N ASP A 26 -2.68 0.89 18.37
CA ASP A 26 -1.28 1.03 18.77
C ASP A 26 -0.31 0.62 17.63
N ALA A 27 0.99 0.73 17.89
CA ALA A 27 2.03 0.38 16.92
C ALA A 27 1.91 -1.08 16.43
N THR A 28 1.55 -1.99 17.33
CA THR A 28 1.39 -3.41 17.02
C THR A 28 0.17 -3.63 16.15
N TRP A 29 -0.94 -2.93 16.40
CA TRP A 29 -2.14 -2.98 15.59
C TRP A 29 -1.87 -2.56 14.15
N PHE A 30 -1.19 -1.43 13.92
CA PHE A 30 -0.89 -1.00 12.55
C PHE A 30 -0.03 -2.01 11.79
N LEU A 31 0.97 -2.61 12.45
CA LEU A 31 1.81 -3.66 11.87
C LEU A 31 1.02 -4.93 11.56
N LEU A 32 0.19 -5.40 12.49
CA LEU A 32 -0.59 -6.63 12.32
C LEU A 32 -1.69 -6.45 11.27
N LYS A 33 -2.36 -5.29 11.21
CA LYS A 33 -3.30 -4.99 10.13
C LYS A 33 -2.61 -4.96 8.77
N LEU A 34 -1.39 -4.40 8.66
CA LEU A 34 -0.63 -4.48 7.40
C LEU A 34 -0.37 -5.94 6.99
N GLN A 35 -0.03 -6.81 7.95
CA GLN A 35 0.16 -8.24 7.69
C GLN A 35 -1.15 -8.95 7.30
N GLU A 36 -2.29 -8.53 7.84
CA GLU A 36 -3.62 -8.98 7.45
C GLU A 36 -3.92 -8.61 5.98
N GLU A 37 -3.78 -7.33 5.61
CA GLU A 37 -4.02 -6.87 4.23
C GLU A 37 -3.11 -7.57 3.21
N VAL A 38 -1.85 -7.83 3.55
CA VAL A 38 -0.94 -8.59 2.68
C VAL A 38 -1.40 -10.04 2.52
N GLY A 39 -2.01 -10.62 3.56
CA GLY A 39 -2.60 -11.95 3.51
C GLY A 39 -3.82 -12.00 2.58
N GLU A 40 -4.71 -11.01 2.70
CA GLU A 40 -5.90 -10.87 1.85
C GLU A 40 -5.52 -10.63 0.39
N LEU A 41 -4.55 -9.73 0.13
CA LEU A 41 -3.93 -9.54 -1.18
C LEU A 41 -3.37 -10.83 -1.76
N THR A 42 -2.63 -11.60 -0.96
CA THR A 42 -2.08 -12.89 -1.40
C THR A 42 -3.20 -13.85 -1.80
N GLN A 43 -4.26 -13.94 -1.00
CA GLN A 43 -5.40 -14.80 -1.32
C GLN A 43 -6.10 -14.34 -2.60
N ALA A 44 -6.35 -13.03 -2.76
CA ALA A 44 -7.00 -12.49 -3.95
C ALA A 44 -6.16 -12.74 -5.21
N PHE A 45 -4.84 -12.56 -5.14
CA PHE A 45 -3.92 -12.87 -6.23
C PHE A 45 -3.95 -14.35 -6.63
N LEU A 46 -3.93 -15.26 -5.65
CA LEU A 46 -4.00 -16.71 -5.92
C LEU A 46 -5.35 -17.10 -6.55
N MET A 47 -6.45 -16.48 -6.13
CA MET A 47 -7.76 -16.73 -6.74
C MET A 47 -7.80 -16.18 -8.18
N MET A 48 -7.38 -14.93 -8.39
CA MET A 48 -7.33 -14.27 -9.70
C MET A 48 -6.46 -15.04 -10.72
N THR A 49 -5.38 -15.67 -10.26
CA THR A 49 -4.45 -16.44 -11.11
C THR A 49 -4.79 -17.93 -11.24
N GLY A 50 -5.93 -18.37 -10.71
CA GLY A 50 -6.40 -19.76 -10.80
C GLY A 50 -5.62 -20.74 -9.91
N GLN A 51 -4.88 -20.25 -8.92
CA GLN A 51 -4.10 -21.04 -7.96
C GLN A 51 -4.86 -21.36 -6.66
N ALA A 52 -6.06 -20.80 -6.50
CA ALA A 52 -6.97 -21.06 -5.38
C ALA A 52 -8.42 -21.20 -5.87
N ARG A 53 -9.31 -21.70 -4.99
CA ARG A 53 -10.73 -21.84 -5.33
C ARG A 53 -11.37 -20.47 -5.52
N GLU A 54 -12.02 -20.24 -6.65
CA GLU A 54 -12.72 -18.98 -7.01
C GLU A 54 -13.98 -18.71 -6.18
N LYS A 55 -14.47 -19.73 -5.45
CA LYS A 55 -15.66 -19.66 -4.57
C LYS A 55 -16.93 -19.15 -5.28
N GLY A 56 -17.04 -19.41 -6.58
CA GLY A 56 -18.21 -19.02 -7.39
C GLY A 56 -18.19 -17.57 -7.88
N ARG A 57 -17.06 -16.86 -7.73
CA ARG A 57 -16.87 -15.50 -8.26
C ARG A 57 -16.57 -15.53 -9.76
N SER A 58 -17.03 -14.52 -10.49
CA SER A 58 -16.66 -14.31 -11.89
C SER A 58 -15.22 -13.79 -12.02
N PRO A 59 -14.58 -13.90 -13.20
CA PRO A 59 -13.27 -13.31 -13.44
C PRO A 59 -13.20 -11.81 -13.12
N GLU A 60 -14.27 -11.06 -13.43
CA GLU A 60 -14.37 -9.63 -13.14
C GLU A 60 -14.40 -9.35 -11.63
N GLU A 61 -15.16 -10.15 -10.86
CA GLU A 61 -15.22 -10.04 -9.41
C GLU A 61 -13.87 -10.39 -8.75
N LEU A 62 -13.10 -11.31 -9.34
CA LEU A 62 -11.76 -11.66 -8.88
C LEU A 62 -10.74 -10.54 -9.14
N ASP A 63 -10.79 -9.92 -10.32
CA ASP A 63 -9.95 -8.76 -10.66
C ASP A 63 -10.29 -7.55 -9.78
N GLU A 64 -11.58 -7.27 -9.56
CA GLU A 64 -12.02 -6.20 -8.67
C GLU A 64 -11.56 -6.42 -7.23
N ALA A 65 -11.72 -7.64 -6.70
CA ALA A 65 -11.23 -7.98 -5.37
C ALA A 65 -9.72 -7.75 -5.26
N PHE A 66 -8.93 -8.24 -6.22
CA PHE A 66 -7.48 -8.02 -6.22
C PHE A 66 -7.10 -6.53 -6.20
N ARG A 67 -7.81 -5.68 -6.96
CA ARG A 67 -7.56 -4.23 -6.95
C ARG A 67 -7.86 -3.58 -5.59
N HIS A 68 -8.92 -4.02 -4.92
CA HIS A 68 -9.24 -3.54 -3.57
C HIS A 68 -8.15 -3.92 -2.58
N GLU A 69 -7.68 -5.17 -2.59
CA GLU A 69 -6.61 -5.59 -1.67
C GLU A 69 -5.27 -4.85 -1.92
N VAL A 70 -4.96 -4.50 -3.17
CA VAL A 70 -3.81 -3.63 -3.48
C VAL A 70 -3.98 -2.25 -2.84
N ALA A 71 -5.20 -1.69 -2.90
CA ALA A 71 -5.52 -0.43 -2.28
C ALA A 71 -5.43 -0.52 -0.74
N ASP A 72 -5.88 -1.61 -0.13
CA ASP A 72 -5.85 -1.81 1.32
C ASP A 72 -4.41 -1.91 1.85
N VAL A 73 -3.54 -2.69 1.18
CA VAL A 73 -2.10 -2.73 1.53
C VAL A 73 -1.46 -1.35 1.42
N PHE A 74 -1.78 -0.59 0.37
CA PHE A 74 -1.25 0.75 0.19
C PHE A 74 -1.75 1.70 1.29
N CYS A 75 -3.05 1.73 1.54
CA CYS A 75 -3.68 2.58 2.55
C CYS A 75 -3.16 2.25 3.96
N GLN A 76 -3.01 0.97 4.30
CA GLN A 76 -2.47 0.55 5.59
C GLN A 76 -0.98 0.91 5.73
N THR A 77 -0.23 0.95 4.64
CA THR A 77 1.14 1.48 4.62
C THR A 77 1.17 2.98 4.91
N LEU A 78 0.25 3.77 4.34
CA LEU A 78 0.11 5.21 4.63
C LEU A 78 -0.23 5.46 6.10
N LEU A 79 -1.14 4.65 6.66
CA LEU A 79 -1.53 4.71 8.06
C LEU A 79 -0.35 4.41 9.00
N LEU A 80 0.41 3.34 8.71
CA LEU A 80 1.60 2.98 9.47
C LEU A 80 2.67 4.09 9.41
N ALA A 81 2.92 4.65 8.22
CA ALA A 81 3.85 5.76 8.06
C ALA A 81 3.42 6.99 8.88
N ARG A 82 2.14 7.35 8.81
CA ARG A 82 1.57 8.46 9.59
C ARG A 82 1.69 8.22 11.10
N PHE A 83 1.36 7.03 11.58
CA PHE A 83 1.45 6.71 13.01
C PHE A 83 2.88 6.85 13.58
N HIS A 84 3.90 6.61 12.75
CA HIS A 84 5.30 6.75 13.11
C HIS A 84 5.93 8.10 12.70
N ASP A 85 5.12 9.08 12.29
CA ASP A 85 5.58 10.40 11.82
C ASP A 85 6.61 10.31 10.67
N ILE A 86 6.45 9.34 9.77
CA ILE A 86 7.33 9.14 8.62
C ILE A 86 6.82 9.98 7.44
N ASP A 87 7.66 10.90 6.95
CA ASP A 87 7.49 11.51 5.63
C ASP A 87 7.81 10.46 4.56
N LEU A 88 6.77 9.77 4.12
CA LEU A 88 6.90 8.67 3.17
C LEU A 88 7.40 9.14 1.80
N THR A 89 7.04 10.35 1.37
CA THR A 89 7.51 10.93 0.10
C THR A 89 9.03 11.12 0.14
N SER A 90 9.54 11.74 1.21
CA SER A 90 10.98 11.91 1.40
C SER A 90 11.68 10.56 1.56
N ALA A 91 11.13 9.63 2.33
CA ALA A 91 11.70 8.29 2.51
C ALA A 91 11.81 7.51 1.18
N VAL A 92 10.82 7.63 0.29
CA VAL A 92 10.86 7.03 -1.06
C VAL A 92 11.90 7.72 -1.94
N ASN A 93 11.99 9.06 -1.89
CA ASN A 93 13.01 9.82 -2.62
C ASN A 93 14.43 9.36 -2.25
N ASP A 94 14.71 9.33 -0.95
CA ASP A 94 16.02 8.97 -0.40
C ASP A 94 16.40 7.52 -0.69
N LYS A 95 15.43 6.60 -0.63
CA LYS A 95 15.68 5.17 -0.79
C LYS A 95 15.75 4.73 -2.25
N TRP A 96 14.81 5.20 -3.08
CA TRP A 96 14.55 4.67 -4.41
C TRP A 96 14.85 5.67 -5.52
N LEU A 97 14.32 6.89 -5.44
CA LEU A 97 14.37 7.82 -6.58
C LEU A 97 15.75 8.44 -6.79
N VAL A 98 16.60 8.45 -5.77
CA VAL A 98 18.03 8.75 -5.89
C VAL A 98 18.74 7.95 -6.99
N TRP A 99 18.27 6.74 -7.31
CA TRP A 99 18.87 5.91 -8.36
C TRP A 99 18.39 6.25 -9.77
N ALA A 100 17.18 6.80 -9.93
CA ALA A 100 16.70 7.29 -11.22
C ALA A 100 17.53 8.49 -11.70
N GLU A 101 17.87 9.39 -10.78
CA GLU A 101 18.75 10.54 -11.05
C GLU A 101 20.19 10.12 -11.37
N ARG A 102 20.70 9.09 -10.70
CA ARG A 102 22.04 8.55 -10.95
C ARG A 102 22.15 7.80 -12.26
N GLY A 103 21.15 6.97 -12.61
CA GLY A 103 21.12 6.26 -13.89
C GLY A 103 21.08 7.23 -15.07
N THR A 104 20.24 8.27 -14.98
CA THR A 104 20.18 9.32 -16.00
C THR A 104 21.45 10.18 -16.09
N ALA A 105 22.19 10.36 -14.99
CA ALA A 105 23.49 11.03 -15.02
C ALA A 105 24.57 10.21 -15.72
N VAL A 106 24.59 8.89 -15.55
CA VAL A 106 25.51 7.98 -16.25
C VAL A 106 25.22 7.97 -17.76
N ASP A 107 23.94 7.85 -18.15
CA ASP A 107 23.54 7.85 -19.56
C ASP A 107 23.89 9.17 -20.28
N ARG A 108 23.82 10.31 -19.58
CA ARG A 108 24.18 11.63 -20.13
C ARG A 108 25.68 11.85 -20.32
N ILE A 109 26.52 11.19 -19.54
CA ILE A 109 27.98 11.24 -19.71
C ILE A 109 28.38 10.34 -20.88
N SER A 110 27.82 9.12 -20.97
CA SER A 110 28.13 8.17 -22.05
C SER A 110 27.60 8.58 -23.44
N ALA A 111 26.59 9.46 -23.53
CA ALA A 111 26.07 9.97 -24.81
C ALA A 111 26.82 11.21 -25.35
N ARG A 112 27.89 11.66 -24.66
CA ARG A 112 28.72 12.81 -25.08
C ARG A 112 30.09 12.42 -25.65
N ASP A 113 30.39 11.12 -25.70
CA ASP A 113 31.55 10.52 -26.34
C ASP A 113 31.16 9.84 -27.67
#